data_AF-A0AA43HUM7-F1
#
_entry.id   AF-A0AA43HUM7-F1
#
_cell.length_a   1.000
_cell.length_b   1.000
_cell.length_c   1.000
_cell.angle_alpha   90.00
_cell.angle_beta   90.00
_cell.angle_gamma   90.00
#
_symmetry.space_group_name_H-M   'P 1'
#
loop_
_entity.id
_entity.type
_entity.pdbx_description
1 polymer ?
#
loop_
_entity_poly.entity_id
_entity_poly.type
_entity_poly.pdbx_seq_one_letter_code
_entity_poly.pdbx_strand_id
1 'polypeptide(L)'
;MYNKRTWINKDNSPSTGNVVAFDGEVDWGDGKTRSIFLSVSDCNVSARLHKSHDDTVEDFIDKMKLLRDEINLFINHLEANK
;
A
#
# COMPACT_ATOMS: atom_id res chain seq x y z
N MET A 1 5.40 -7.01 -14.87
CA MET A 1 4.43 -6.74 -13.79
C MET A 1 5.10 -6.96 -12.46
N TYR A 2 5.05 -5.96 -11.58
CA TYR A 2 5.44 -6.08 -10.18
C TYR A 2 4.17 -6.32 -9.35
N ASN A 3 4.15 -7.39 -8.55
CA ASN A 3 3.06 -7.70 -7.63
C ASN A 3 3.64 -8.43 -6.42
N LYS A 4 3.79 -7.72 -5.30
CA LYS A 4 4.36 -8.25 -4.07
C LYS A 4 3.36 -8.13 -2.94
N ARG A 5 3.10 -9.25 -2.26
CA ARG A 5 2.36 -9.30 -0.99
C ARG A 5 3.33 -9.57 0.16
N THR A 6 3.17 -8.82 1.24
CA THR A 6 3.88 -9.02 2.51
C THR A 6 2.84 -9.16 3.61
N TRP A 7 2.88 -10.25 4.38
CA TRP A 7 2.05 -10.43 5.58
C TRP A 7 2.65 -9.61 6.73
N ILE A 8 1.79 -8.92 7.50
CA ILE A 8 2.23 -8.04 8.60
C ILE A 8 1.84 -8.56 9.99
N ASN A 9 1.07 -9.65 10.05
CA ASN A 9 0.86 -10.41 11.28
C ASN A 9 1.81 -11.61 11.32
N LYS A 10 1.94 -12.21 12.51
CA LYS A 10 2.66 -13.48 12.69
C LYS A 10 1.96 -14.60 11.93
N ASP A 11 2.70 -15.60 11.46
CA ASP A 11 2.17 -16.73 10.67
C ASP A 11 1.02 -17.49 11.34
N ASN A 12 1.03 -17.55 12.68
CA ASN A 12 -0.01 -18.22 13.47
C ASN A 12 -1.09 -17.26 14.00
N SER A 13 -1.16 -16.03 13.47
CA SER A 13 -2.20 -15.08 13.84
C SER A 13 -3.53 -15.45 13.19
N PRO A 14 -4.66 -15.32 13.90
CA PRO A 14 -5.98 -15.41 13.27
C PRO A 14 -6.29 -14.19 12.36
N SER A 15 -5.49 -13.11 12.43
CA SER A 15 -5.63 -11.96 11.54
C SER A 15 -4.84 -12.14 10.24
N THR A 16 -5.42 -11.69 9.12
CA THR A 16 -4.86 -11.80 7.77
C THR A 16 -4.35 -10.47 7.24
N GLY A 17 -3.72 -9.66 8.08
CA GLY A 17 -3.20 -8.36 7.69
C GLY A 17 -2.02 -8.48 6.72
N ASN A 18 -2.05 -7.65 5.68
CA ASN A 18 -1.07 -7.66 4.61
C ASN A 18 -0.90 -6.30 3.93
N VAL A 19 0.24 -6.16 3.25
CA VAL A 19 0.54 -5.07 2.32
C VAL A 19 0.72 -5.65 0.92
N VAL A 20 0.07 -5.05 -0.07
CA VAL A 20 0.23 -5.39 -1.50
C VAL A 20 0.75 -4.18 -2.26
N ALA A 21 1.88 -4.33 -2.93
CA ALA A 21 2.45 -3.35 -3.84
C ALA A 21 2.36 -3.86 -5.29
N PHE A 22 1.75 -3.06 -6.17
CA PHE A 22 1.44 -3.46 -7.54
C PHE A 22 1.82 -2.37 -8.55
N ASP A 23 2.43 -2.80 -9.66
CA ASP A 23 2.64 -2.02 -10.89
C ASP A 23 2.55 -2.96 -12.10
N GLY A 24 1.52 -2.77 -12.92
CA GLY A 24 1.32 -3.59 -14.12
C GLY A 24 0.13 -3.17 -14.95
N GLU A 25 0.02 -3.74 -16.15
CA GLU A 25 -1.16 -3.59 -17.00
C GLU A 25 -2.31 -4.46 -16.48
N VAL A 26 -3.51 -3.87 -16.43
CA VAL A 26 -4.75 -4.54 -16.11
C VAL A 26 -5.68 -4.39 -17.30
N ASP A 27 -6.27 -5.50 -17.72
CA ASP A 27 -7.27 -5.54 -18.79
C ASP A 27 -8.66 -5.36 -18.17
N TRP A 28 -9.34 -4.29 -18.53
CA TRP A 28 -10.70 -3.98 -18.05
C TRP A 28 -11.79 -4.32 -19.08
N GLY A 29 -11.42 -4.97 -20.20
CA GLY A 29 -12.33 -5.35 -21.29
C GLY A 29 -12.51 -4.29 -22.37
N ASP A 30 -12.17 -3.02 -22.08
CA ASP A 30 -12.09 -1.91 -23.04
C ASP A 30 -10.66 -1.56 -23.45
N GLY A 31 -9.67 -2.27 -22.87
CA GLY A 31 -8.26 -2.10 -23.15
C GLY A 31 -7.38 -2.40 -21.94
N LYS A 32 -6.07 -2.38 -22.18
CA LYS A 32 -5.07 -2.52 -21.14
C LYS A 32 -4.71 -1.15 -20.58
N THR A 33 -4.86 -0.99 -19.27
CA THR A 33 -4.46 0.24 -18.55
C THR A 33 -3.41 -0.09 -17.51
N ARG A 34 -2.34 0.70 -17.43
CA ARG A 34 -1.35 0.57 -16.35
C ARG A 34 -1.97 1.00 -15.02
N SER A 35 -1.94 0.12 -14.03
CA SER A 35 -2.40 0.37 -12.66
C SER A 35 -1.21 0.33 -11.70
N ILE A 36 -1.13 1.33 -10.82
CA ILE A 36 -0.09 1.44 -9.78
C ILE A 36 -0.78 1.72 -8.45
N PHE A 37 -0.54 0.87 -7.45
CA PHE A 37 -1.10 1.06 -6.12
C PHE A 37 -0.31 0.35 -5.02
N LEU A 38 -0.51 0.85 -3.79
CA LEU A 38 -0.15 0.22 -2.54
C LEU A 38 -1.44 0.01 -1.72
N SER A 39 -1.69 -1.20 -1.24
CA SER A 39 -2.83 -1.51 -0.39
C SER A 39 -2.36 -2.09 0.93
N VAL A 40 -2.99 -1.68 2.02
CA VAL A 40 -2.83 -2.24 3.36
C VAL A 40 -4.19 -2.77 3.79
N SER A 41 -4.24 -4.00 4.28
CA SER A 41 -5.45 -4.62 4.81
C SER A 41 -5.16 -5.25 6.15
N ASP A 42 -6.12 -5.24 7.07
CA ASP A 42 -6.09 -5.97 8.33
C ASP A 42 -7.52 -6.39 8.71
N CYS A 43 -7.73 -7.70 8.85
CA CYS A 43 -9.07 -8.32 8.94
C CYS A 43 -10.05 -7.78 7.88
N ASN A 44 -11.05 -6.99 8.33
CA ASN A 44 -12.15 -6.46 7.52
C ASN A 44 -11.93 -5.01 7.06
N VAL A 45 -10.77 -4.41 7.37
CA VAL A 45 -10.47 -3.01 7.06
C VAL A 45 -9.36 -2.96 6.04
N SER A 46 -9.51 -2.12 5.03
CA SER A 46 -8.50 -1.91 3.99
C SER A 46 -8.37 -0.44 3.63
N ALA A 47 -7.14 0.00 3.42
CA ALA A 47 -6.80 1.27 2.81
C ALA A 47 -6.00 1.02 1.52
N ARG A 48 -6.21 1.89 0.52
CA ARG A 48 -5.54 1.78 -0.78
C ARG A 48 -5.07 3.14 -1.24
N LEU A 49 -3.76 3.30 -1.31
CA LEU A 49 -3.10 4.42 -1.97
C LEU A 49 -2.89 4.05 -3.44
N HIS A 50 -3.52 4.77 -4.35
CA HIS A 50 -3.40 4.51 -5.79
C HIS A 50 -2.81 5.74 -6.49
N LYS A 51 -2.14 5.51 -7.62
CA LYS A 51 -1.80 6.61 -8.53
C LYS A 51 -3.07 7.01 -9.25
N SER A 52 -3.57 8.23 -9.00
CA SER A 52 -4.74 8.75 -9.69
C SER A 52 -4.44 8.96 -11.18
N HIS A 53 -5.47 9.28 -11.97
CA HIS A 53 -5.27 9.64 -13.38
C HIS A 53 -4.40 10.89 -13.51
N ASP A 54 -4.60 11.87 -12.63
CA ASP A 54 -3.94 13.17 -12.65
C ASP A 54 -2.52 13.14 -12.05
N ASP A 55 -2.16 12.08 -11.31
CA ASP A 55 -0.84 11.92 -10.72
C ASP A 55 0.19 11.44 -11.75
N THR A 56 1.40 12.03 -11.71
CA THR A 56 2.60 11.43 -12.29
C THR A 56 3.08 10.25 -11.44
N VAL A 57 4.07 9.50 -11.93
CA VAL A 57 4.69 8.43 -11.12
C VAL A 57 5.48 9.05 -9.97
N GLU A 58 6.11 10.20 -10.20
CA GLU A 58 6.83 11.00 -9.23
C GLU A 58 5.91 11.44 -8.08
N ASP A 59 4.71 11.97 -8.39
CA ASP A 59 3.72 12.35 -7.38
C ASP A 59 3.33 11.15 -6.50
N PHE A 60 3.14 9.98 -7.12
CA PHE A 60 2.81 8.76 -6.39
C PHE A 60 3.97 8.30 -5.49
N ILE A 61 5.21 8.40 -5.98
CA ILE A 61 6.41 8.13 -5.19
C ILE A 61 6.48 9.07 -3.99
N ASP A 62 6.20 10.35 -4.17
CA ASP A 62 6.24 11.32 -3.09
C ASP A 62 5.12 11.11 -2.07
N LYS A 63 3.91 10.73 -2.51
CA LYS A 63 2.85 10.25 -1.60
C LYS A 63 3.30 9.04 -0.77
N MET A 64 3.99 8.07 -1.37
CA MET A 64 4.50 6.90 -0.65
C MET A 64 5.58 7.28 0.36
N LYS A 65 6.48 8.22 0.03
CA LYS A 65 7.50 8.72 0.98
C LYS A 65 6.84 9.43 2.16
N LEU A 66 5.87 10.31 1.89
CA LEU A 66 5.13 11.02 2.95
C LEU A 66 4.41 10.03 3.87
N LEU A 67 3.70 9.04 3.32
CA LEU A 67 3.04 8.00 4.10
C LEU A 67 4.04 7.23 4.98
N ARG A 68 5.20 6.84 4.44
CA ARG A 68 6.27 6.18 5.19
C ARG A 68 6.73 7.06 6.36
N ASP A 69 6.94 8.35 6.12
CA ASP A 69 7.45 9.27 7.13
C ASP A 69 6.42 9.48 8.25
N GLU A 70 5.13 9.62 7.93
CA GLU A 70 4.04 9.68 8.91
C GLU A 70 3.91 8.39 9.74
N ILE A 71 4.04 7.21 9.12
CA ILE A 71 4.07 5.93 9.84
C ILE A 71 5.24 5.89 10.83
N ASN A 72 6.43 6.33 10.40
CA ASN A 72 7.61 6.38 11.28
C ASN A 72 7.41 7.34 12.46
N LEU A 73 6.81 8.52 12.21
CA LEU A 73 6.48 9.47 13.28
C LEU A 73 5.52 8.85 14.30
N PHE A 74 4.49 8.14 13.83
CA PHE A 74 3.53 7.49 14.72
C PHE A 74 4.16 6.33 15.50
N ILE A 75 5.02 5.52 14.86
CA ILE A 75 5.82 4.50 15.56
C ILE A 75 6.62 5.16 16.68
N ASN A 76 7.43 6.17 16.37
CA ASN A 76 8.26 6.86 17.36
C ASN A 76 7.43 7.40 18.54
N HIS A 77 6.26 7.99 18.25
CA HIS A 77 5.34 8.44 19.29
C HIS A 77 4.89 7.28 20.20
N LEU A 78 4.46 6.15 19.62
CA LEU A 78 4.06 4.98 20.40
C LEU A 78 5.23 4.40 21.22
N GLU A 79 6.45 4.38 20.66
CA GLU A 79 7.62 3.87 21.36
C GLU A 79 8.06 4.72 22.55
N ALA A 80 7.89 6.03 22.45
CA ALA A 80 8.16 6.96 23.54
C ALA A 80 7.11 6.90 24.67
N ASN A 81 5.93 6.34 24.42
CA ASN A 81 4.79 6.31 25.35
C ASN A 81 4.32 4.87 25.68
N LYS A 82 5.26 3.90 25.70
CA LYS A 82 4.98 2.50 26.05
C LYS A 82 4.65 2.31 27.54
#